data_AF-A0A178ZD73-F1
#
_entry.id   AF-A0A178ZD73-F1
#
_cell.length_a   1.000
_cell.length_b   1.000
_cell.length_c   1.000
_cell.angle_alpha   90.00
_cell.angle_beta   90.00
_cell.angle_gamma   90.00
#
_symmetry.space_group_name_H-M   'P 1'
#
loop_
_entity.id
_entity.type
_entity.pdbx_description
1 polymer ?
#
loop_
_entity_poly.entity_id
_entity_poly.type
_entity_poly.pdbx_seq_one_letter_code
_entity_poly.pdbx_strand_id
1 'polypeptide(L)'
;MQMRSTFSRFVEVPNAIFDEENDRSGVRNNIVNDIDDDHLESLYVIMASDEVDRRPALAVIVGGLPRTGTTSMTKALEILLKGPVFDGGAASYLDDADMQRRMLELARHCPMKTLVDRTFVQYRLAELTEGCVASSDQPGCYFLEELLHLYPEAKVICTVRDRESWWASYSALWQSIHDLSPWSWLSPSLRRFCIFSHEFWKRVPQAVGIPPCEPWPMVNQEGLYEAHAEYVRRVVPPHQLFLFNVRDGWEPLCKILNVDIPIEPFPHMFPRSWLKNGNIALIAQLKRRLAILVVKFAPFATRVRQGYVPNQTEKDLGLHLENALKGVLLPDRWPKSAVDVAVTVLEGEDDQEEGDRFAGLGLLNLLAAAINVAMAALADAKIDCLDLLAAGVGAVVPGPNSKSLRVLDPAALEHDEIQASCVVGYLSSRDEIVEVWSSGSISTQDANASVGFDDLVDAAVAAARGAQTVLKEALLESVTRNRNALKNATQGELNDVEMET
;
A
#
# COMPACT_ATOMS: atom_id res chain seq x y z
N MET A 1 26.15 19.05 19.10
CA MET A 1 27.08 18.51 18.07
C MET A 1 27.73 17.23 18.60
N GLN A 2 27.19 16.06 18.23
CA GLN A 2 27.84 14.74 18.08
C GLN A 2 26.75 13.68 17.91
N MET A 3 26.55 13.22 16.67
CA MET A 3 25.80 11.99 16.35
C MET A 3 26.71 10.79 16.63
N ARG A 4 26.21 9.80 17.36
CA ARG A 4 26.76 8.44 17.36
C ARG A 4 25.66 7.48 16.96
N SER A 5 25.85 6.82 15.81
CA SER A 5 25.06 5.71 15.33
C SER A 5 25.53 4.43 16.03
N THR A 6 24.60 3.65 16.59
CA THR A 6 24.89 2.29 17.04
C THR A 6 23.77 1.36 16.55
N PHE A 7 24.15 0.44 15.66
CA PHE A 7 23.35 -0.72 15.24
C PHE A 7 23.53 -1.85 16.26
N SER A 8 22.45 -2.53 16.65
CA SER A 8 22.52 -3.89 17.21
C SER A 8 21.25 -4.69 16.88
N ARG A 9 21.48 -5.99 16.69
CA ARG A 9 20.66 -7.02 16.05
C ARG A 9 19.75 -7.81 17.02
N PHE A 10 18.76 -8.47 16.40
CA PHE A 10 18.04 -9.73 16.73
C PHE A 10 17.12 -9.79 17.97
N VAL A 11 15.83 -10.05 17.70
CA VAL A 11 14.95 -10.91 18.52
C VAL A 11 14.07 -11.73 17.57
N GLU A 12 14.11 -13.06 17.73
CA GLU A 12 13.23 -14.06 17.10
C GLU A 12 11.80 -13.94 17.62
N VAL A 13 10.80 -14.19 16.78
CA VAL A 13 9.40 -14.39 17.20
C VAL A 13 8.93 -15.75 16.67
N PRO A 14 8.34 -16.62 17.52
CA PRO A 14 7.95 -17.97 17.13
C PRO A 14 6.62 -18.02 16.35
N ASN A 15 6.48 -19.11 15.59
CA ASN A 15 5.30 -19.51 14.81
C ASN A 15 4.00 -19.44 15.64
N ALA A 16 3.02 -18.69 15.15
CA ALA A 16 1.64 -18.77 15.59
C ALA A 16 0.89 -19.80 14.73
N ILE A 17 0.43 -20.88 15.38
CA ILE A 17 -0.65 -21.74 14.94
C ILE A 17 -1.94 -21.06 15.45
N PHE A 18 -2.89 -20.77 14.57
CA PHE A 18 -4.27 -20.55 14.96
C PHE A 18 -5.22 -21.18 13.94
N ASP A 19 -5.94 -22.17 14.45
CA ASP A 19 -7.22 -22.66 13.96
C ASP A 19 -8.28 -21.55 14.08
N GLU A 20 -9.07 -21.40 13.02
CA GLU A 20 -10.38 -20.78 12.94
C GLU A 20 -11.14 -21.68 11.94
N GLU A 21 -12.33 -22.22 12.19
CA GLU A 21 -13.56 -21.58 12.64
C GLU A 21 -14.55 -22.69 13.02
N ASN A 22 -15.37 -22.44 14.04
CA ASN A 22 -16.55 -23.26 14.31
C ASN A 22 -17.72 -22.32 14.63
N ASP A 23 -18.56 -22.06 13.63
CA ASP A 23 -19.97 -21.78 13.89
C ASP A 23 -20.82 -22.17 12.67
N ARG A 24 -21.64 -23.21 12.86
CA ARG A 24 -23.03 -23.30 12.38
C ARG A 24 -23.64 -24.63 12.81
N SER A 25 -24.54 -24.53 13.77
CA SER A 25 -25.49 -25.56 14.15
C SER A 25 -26.60 -25.70 13.10
N GLY A 26 -27.12 -26.92 12.88
CA GLY A 26 -28.40 -27.10 12.18
C GLY A 26 -28.59 -28.38 11.37
N VAL A 27 -28.81 -29.51 12.06
CA VAL A 27 -29.77 -30.59 11.69
C VAL A 27 -29.60 -31.31 10.33
N ARG A 28 -29.12 -32.57 10.39
CA ARG A 28 -29.37 -33.62 9.39
C ARG A 28 -30.79 -34.16 9.50
N ASN A 29 -31.49 -34.38 8.38
CA ASN A 29 -31.82 -35.73 7.87
C ASN A 29 -32.76 -35.71 6.64
N ASN A 30 -32.39 -36.59 5.70
CA ASN A 30 -33.20 -37.40 4.78
C ASN A 30 -34.30 -36.74 3.93
N ILE A 31 -34.13 -36.82 2.60
CA ILE A 31 -35.04 -37.52 1.68
C ILE A 31 -34.19 -37.99 0.48
N VAL A 32 -34.35 -39.27 0.16
CA VAL A 32 -33.83 -39.96 -1.02
C VAL A 32 -35.01 -40.19 -1.96
N ASN A 33 -34.74 -40.10 -3.26
CA ASN A 33 -35.54 -40.48 -4.44
C ASN A 33 -36.55 -39.46 -5.02
N ASP A 34 -36.40 -39.30 -6.33
CA ASP A 34 -37.37 -38.95 -7.38
C ASP A 34 -37.06 -37.64 -8.12
N ILE A 35 -36.25 -37.75 -9.19
CA ILE A 35 -36.30 -36.81 -10.33
C ILE A 35 -36.16 -37.66 -11.60
N ASP A 36 -37.21 -37.57 -12.44
CA ASP A 36 -37.44 -38.27 -13.70
C ASP A 36 -36.42 -37.96 -14.81
N ASP A 37 -36.16 -38.97 -15.66
CA ASP A 37 -35.24 -38.95 -16.83
C ASP A 37 -35.60 -37.89 -17.90
N ASP A 38 -36.81 -37.32 -17.88
CA ASP A 38 -37.28 -36.34 -18.89
C ASP A 38 -36.64 -34.94 -18.74
N HIS A 39 -35.99 -34.64 -17.61
CA HIS A 39 -35.25 -33.37 -17.44
C HIS A 39 -33.85 -33.39 -18.06
N LEU A 40 -33.26 -34.56 -18.29
CA LEU A 40 -31.93 -34.67 -18.90
C LEU A 40 -31.93 -34.41 -20.41
N GLU A 41 -33.02 -34.73 -21.12
CA GLU A 41 -33.15 -34.36 -22.55
C GLU A 41 -33.39 -32.86 -22.76
N SER A 42 -34.11 -32.19 -21.85
CA SER A 42 -34.30 -30.74 -21.93
C SER A 42 -33.00 -29.95 -21.75
N LEU A 43 -32.07 -30.44 -20.93
CA LEU A 43 -30.73 -29.88 -20.78
C LEU A 43 -29.86 -30.10 -22.02
N TYR A 44 -30.03 -31.23 -22.73
CA TYR A 44 -29.30 -31.51 -23.98
C TYR A 44 -29.79 -30.63 -25.15
N VAL A 45 -31.07 -30.26 -25.18
CA VAL A 45 -31.64 -29.39 -26.23
C VAL A 45 -31.30 -27.91 -26.00
N ILE A 46 -31.16 -27.47 -24.74
CA ILE A 46 -30.74 -26.08 -24.41
C ILE A 46 -29.24 -25.87 -24.69
N MET A 47 -28.41 -26.92 -24.68
CA MET A 47 -27.00 -26.83 -25.08
C MET A 47 -26.76 -26.78 -26.60
N ALA A 48 -27.81 -26.93 -27.42
CA ALA A 48 -27.68 -27.05 -28.88
C ALA A 48 -28.22 -25.84 -29.67
N SER A 49 -28.60 -24.74 -29.01
CA SER A 49 -29.30 -23.63 -29.71
C SER A 49 -28.94 -22.21 -29.27
N ASP A 50 -27.67 -21.94 -28.98
CA ASP A 50 -27.15 -20.56 -29.04
C ASP A 50 -25.87 -20.53 -29.88
N GLU A 51 -25.88 -19.68 -30.90
CA GLU A 51 -24.76 -19.43 -31.81
C GLU A 51 -23.50 -19.09 -31.00
N VAL A 52 -22.49 -19.97 -31.11
CA VAL A 52 -21.17 -19.77 -30.52
C VAL A 52 -20.52 -18.56 -31.20
N ASP A 53 -20.66 -17.41 -30.57
CA ASP A 53 -19.86 -16.22 -30.82
C ASP A 53 -18.41 -16.57 -30.42
N ARG A 54 -17.68 -17.19 -31.36
CA ARG A 54 -16.30 -17.68 -31.14
C ARG A 54 -15.41 -16.47 -30.91
N ARG A 55 -15.24 -16.12 -29.63
CA ARG A 55 -14.11 -15.34 -29.11
C ARG A 55 -12.81 -15.83 -29.79
N PRO A 56 -11.84 -14.94 -30.08
CA PRO A 56 -10.65 -15.34 -30.83
C PRO A 56 -9.94 -16.49 -30.11
N ALA A 57 -9.64 -17.55 -30.86
CA ALA A 57 -8.77 -18.62 -30.38
C ALA A 57 -7.35 -18.07 -30.19
N LEU A 58 -6.70 -18.47 -29.10
CA LEU A 58 -5.32 -18.09 -28.80
C LEU A 58 -4.39 -18.53 -29.95
N ALA A 59 -3.89 -17.57 -30.73
CA ALA A 59 -3.11 -17.85 -31.94
C ALA A 59 -1.60 -17.89 -31.67
N VAL A 60 -1.14 -17.20 -30.63
CA VAL A 60 0.28 -17.05 -30.31
C VAL A 60 0.53 -17.27 -28.81
N ILE A 61 1.52 -18.09 -28.49
CA ILE A 61 2.03 -18.27 -27.12
C ILE A 61 3.45 -17.70 -27.09
N VAL A 62 3.70 -16.66 -26.29
CA VAL A 62 5.05 -16.16 -26.09
C VAL A 62 5.73 -17.01 -25.02
N GLY A 63 6.62 -17.90 -25.47
CA GLY A 63 7.30 -18.86 -24.61
C GLY A 63 8.56 -18.34 -23.94
N GLY A 64 8.99 -17.10 -24.21
CA GLY A 64 10.23 -16.56 -23.66
C GLY A 64 10.12 -16.19 -22.17
N LEU A 65 11.26 -16.24 -21.47
CA LEU A 65 11.34 -15.89 -20.05
C LEU A 65 11.02 -14.40 -19.80
N PRO A 66 10.60 -14.03 -18.58
CA PRO A 66 10.52 -12.62 -18.21
C PRO A 66 11.86 -11.92 -18.46
N ARG A 67 11.79 -10.61 -18.74
CA ARG A 67 12.96 -9.75 -19.01
C ARG A 67 13.70 -10.03 -20.33
N THR A 68 13.11 -10.84 -21.21
CA THR A 68 13.56 -11.01 -22.62
C THR A 68 12.86 -10.06 -23.60
N GLY A 69 12.04 -9.13 -23.10
CA GLY A 69 11.26 -8.20 -23.92
C GLY A 69 9.77 -8.55 -24.01
N THR A 70 9.26 -9.39 -23.11
CA THR A 70 7.87 -9.88 -23.06
C THR A 70 6.84 -8.75 -23.15
N THR A 71 7.01 -7.64 -22.43
CA THR A 71 6.03 -6.53 -22.50
C THR A 71 6.03 -5.78 -23.83
N SER A 72 7.21 -5.59 -24.44
CA SER A 72 7.30 -5.07 -25.82
C SER A 72 6.59 -6.02 -26.78
N MET A 73 6.80 -7.33 -26.61
CA MET A 73 6.14 -8.36 -27.39
C MET A 73 4.61 -8.34 -27.20
N THR A 74 4.12 -8.22 -25.96
CA THR A 74 2.69 -8.06 -25.64
C THR A 74 2.08 -6.93 -26.48
N LYS A 75 2.73 -5.75 -26.47
CA LYS A 75 2.21 -4.60 -27.22
C LYS A 75 2.24 -4.81 -28.74
N ALA A 76 3.30 -5.43 -29.25
CA ALA A 76 3.40 -5.75 -30.67
C ALA A 76 2.30 -6.73 -31.13
N LEU A 77 1.97 -7.72 -30.29
CA LEU A 77 0.91 -8.68 -30.60
C LEU A 77 -0.49 -8.06 -30.53
N GLU A 78 -0.75 -7.15 -29.59
CA GLU A 78 -2.01 -6.37 -29.58
C GLU A 78 -2.22 -5.61 -30.89
N ILE A 79 -1.15 -4.99 -31.41
CA ILE A 79 -1.17 -4.23 -32.67
C ILE A 79 -1.44 -5.17 -33.86
N LEU A 80 -0.69 -6.27 -33.97
CA LEU A 80 -0.75 -7.16 -35.13
C LEU A 80 -2.01 -8.02 -35.17
N LEU A 81 -2.43 -8.55 -34.02
CA LEU A 81 -3.53 -9.51 -33.92
C LEU A 81 -4.88 -8.85 -33.58
N LYS A 82 -4.88 -7.54 -33.27
CA LYS A 82 -6.09 -6.74 -32.99
C LYS A 82 -7.00 -7.36 -31.93
N GLY A 83 -6.42 -7.81 -30.83
CA GLY A 83 -7.15 -8.39 -29.71
C GLY A 83 -6.34 -8.33 -28.41
N PRO A 84 -6.97 -8.67 -27.27
CA PRO A 84 -6.32 -8.61 -25.97
C PRO A 84 -5.26 -9.70 -25.86
N VAL A 85 -4.14 -9.37 -25.22
CA VAL A 85 -3.05 -10.30 -24.93
C VAL A 85 -3.00 -10.53 -23.43
N PHE A 86 -3.05 -11.79 -23.01
CA PHE A 86 -2.89 -12.14 -21.61
C PHE A 86 -1.42 -12.00 -21.20
N ASP A 87 -1.08 -10.90 -20.52
CA ASP A 87 0.25 -10.67 -19.93
C ASP A 87 0.19 -11.03 -18.44
N GLY A 88 0.65 -12.22 -18.09
CA GLY A 88 0.52 -12.70 -16.71
C GLY A 88 1.41 -11.94 -15.72
N GLY A 89 2.48 -11.28 -16.20
CA GLY A 89 3.29 -10.37 -15.40
C GLY A 89 2.48 -9.15 -14.96
N ALA A 90 1.81 -8.50 -15.90
CA ALA A 90 0.90 -7.39 -15.60
C ALA A 90 -0.31 -7.85 -14.76
N ALA A 91 -0.95 -8.95 -15.14
CA ALA A 91 -2.15 -9.46 -14.46
C ALA A 91 -1.91 -9.83 -13.00
N SER A 92 -0.69 -10.23 -12.65
CA SER A 92 -0.33 -10.57 -11.27
C SER A 92 -0.33 -9.37 -10.31
N TYR A 93 -0.24 -8.13 -10.81
CA TYR A 93 -0.12 -6.92 -9.97
C TYR A 93 -1.07 -5.77 -10.33
N LEU A 94 -1.27 -5.48 -11.63
CA LEU A 94 -2.00 -4.30 -12.09
C LEU A 94 -3.51 -4.53 -12.27
N ASP A 95 -3.94 -5.77 -12.44
CA ASP A 95 -5.35 -6.12 -12.64
C ASP A 95 -6.17 -6.16 -11.33
N ASP A 96 -7.47 -6.37 -11.50
CA ASP A 96 -8.42 -6.45 -10.40
C ASP A 96 -8.16 -7.62 -9.43
N ALA A 97 -8.86 -7.58 -8.29
CA ALA A 97 -8.68 -8.58 -7.24
C ALA A 97 -9.14 -9.99 -7.66
N ASP A 98 -10.09 -10.11 -8.59
CA ASP A 98 -10.57 -11.39 -9.10
C ASP A 98 -9.53 -12.08 -9.99
N MET A 99 -8.88 -11.32 -10.87
CA MET A 99 -7.77 -11.79 -11.69
C MET A 99 -6.62 -12.27 -10.82
N GLN A 100 -6.24 -11.49 -9.81
CA GLN A 100 -5.18 -11.87 -8.86
C GLN A 100 -5.53 -13.14 -8.08
N ARG A 101 -6.81 -13.34 -7.72
CA ARG A 101 -7.29 -14.58 -7.07
C ARG A 101 -7.15 -15.78 -8.01
N ARG A 102 -7.60 -15.68 -9.26
CA ARG A 102 -7.48 -16.76 -10.26
C ARG A 102 -6.02 -17.15 -10.50
N MET A 103 -5.14 -16.17 -10.64
CA MET A 103 -3.69 -16.37 -10.76
C MET A 103 -3.11 -17.10 -9.54
N LEU A 104 -3.53 -16.69 -8.34
CA LEU A 104 -3.10 -17.32 -7.10
C LEU A 104 -3.60 -18.77 -6.98
N GLU A 105 -4.85 -19.05 -7.35
CA GLU A 105 -5.39 -20.41 -7.37
C GLU A 105 -4.58 -21.32 -8.30
N LEU A 106 -4.25 -20.85 -9.50
CA LEU A 106 -3.36 -21.56 -10.41
C LEU A 106 -1.99 -21.84 -9.77
N ALA A 107 -1.40 -20.85 -9.08
CA ALA A 107 -0.12 -21.00 -8.40
C ALA A 107 -0.17 -21.99 -7.22
N ARG A 108 -1.30 -22.13 -6.51
CA ARG A 108 -1.45 -23.08 -5.39
C ARG A 108 -1.40 -24.54 -5.81
N HIS A 109 -1.68 -24.83 -7.08
CA HIS A 109 -1.52 -26.17 -7.67
C HIS A 109 -0.12 -26.41 -8.24
N CYS A 110 0.84 -25.51 -7.97
CA CYS A 110 2.24 -25.66 -8.35
C CYS A 110 3.09 -26.16 -7.16
N PRO A 111 3.94 -27.20 -7.33
CA PRO A 111 4.11 -27.99 -8.54
C PRO A 111 2.92 -28.95 -8.73
N MET A 112 2.61 -29.30 -9.99
CA MET A 112 1.51 -30.22 -10.29
C MET A 112 1.91 -31.63 -9.86
N LYS A 113 1.24 -32.22 -8.86
CA LYS A 113 1.62 -33.55 -8.33
C LYS A 113 0.73 -34.66 -8.87
N THR A 114 -0.50 -34.32 -9.20
CA THR A 114 -1.55 -35.27 -9.59
C THR A 114 -2.16 -34.89 -10.94
N LEU A 115 -2.91 -35.83 -11.54
CA LEU A 115 -3.68 -35.54 -12.75
C LEU A 115 -4.79 -34.50 -12.50
N VAL A 116 -5.32 -34.46 -11.27
CA VAL A 116 -6.29 -33.45 -10.84
C VAL A 116 -5.67 -32.05 -10.88
N ASP A 117 -4.44 -31.90 -10.37
CA ASP A 117 -3.72 -30.62 -10.44
C ASP A 117 -3.52 -30.18 -11.89
N ARG A 118 -3.11 -31.10 -12.77
CA ARG A 118 -2.92 -30.80 -14.19
C ARG A 118 -4.22 -30.35 -14.87
N THR A 119 -5.32 -31.04 -14.58
CA THR A 119 -6.64 -30.72 -15.13
C THR A 119 -7.12 -29.35 -14.64
N PHE A 120 -6.93 -29.06 -13.35
CA PHE A 120 -7.28 -27.76 -12.78
C PHE A 120 -6.44 -26.63 -13.38
N VAL A 121 -5.13 -26.83 -13.53
CA VAL A 121 -4.24 -25.86 -14.18
C VAL A 121 -4.66 -25.60 -15.61
N GLN A 122 -4.98 -26.64 -16.39
CA GLN A 122 -5.49 -26.47 -17.76
C GLN A 122 -6.80 -25.68 -17.79
N TYR A 123 -7.75 -25.99 -16.91
CA TYR A 123 -8.99 -25.24 -16.79
C TYR A 123 -8.76 -23.76 -16.45
N ARG A 124 -7.90 -23.47 -15.46
CA ARG A 124 -7.56 -22.08 -15.10
C ARG A 124 -6.81 -21.35 -16.21
N LEU A 125 -5.91 -22.03 -16.93
CA LEU A 125 -5.24 -21.44 -18.09
C LEU A 125 -6.22 -21.09 -19.19
N ALA A 126 -7.21 -21.95 -19.47
CA ALA A 126 -8.26 -21.69 -20.43
C ALA A 126 -9.10 -20.47 -20.04
N GLU A 127 -9.49 -20.35 -18.76
CA GLU A 127 -10.20 -19.15 -18.26
C GLU A 127 -9.36 -17.87 -18.36
N LEU A 128 -8.08 -17.93 -17.97
CA LEU A 128 -7.19 -16.76 -18.01
C LEU A 128 -6.90 -16.28 -19.43
N THR A 129 -6.91 -17.19 -20.40
CA THR A 129 -6.64 -16.89 -21.81
C THR A 129 -7.92 -16.77 -22.64
N GLU A 130 -9.08 -16.83 -22.01
CA GLU A 130 -10.36 -16.75 -22.70
C GLU A 130 -10.53 -15.40 -23.42
N GLY A 131 -10.81 -15.43 -24.72
CA GLY A 131 -10.94 -14.24 -25.54
C GLY A 131 -9.64 -13.49 -25.86
N CYS A 132 -8.49 -14.04 -25.46
CA CYS A 132 -7.19 -13.48 -25.80
C CYS A 132 -6.66 -14.04 -27.13
N VAL A 133 -6.02 -13.18 -27.92
CA VAL A 133 -5.36 -13.57 -29.18
C VAL A 133 -3.96 -14.13 -28.95
N ALA A 134 -3.32 -13.76 -27.84
CA ALA A 134 -2.02 -14.27 -27.44
C ALA A 134 -1.82 -14.29 -25.92
N SER A 135 -0.81 -15.03 -25.46
CA SER A 135 -0.34 -15.04 -24.07
C SER A 135 1.14 -14.67 -23.98
N SER A 136 1.52 -13.99 -22.91
CA SER A 136 2.88 -13.48 -22.68
C SER A 136 3.29 -13.54 -21.21
N ASP A 137 4.60 -13.65 -21.01
CA ASP A 137 5.24 -13.70 -19.69
C ASP A 137 4.81 -14.91 -18.83
N GLN A 138 5.23 -14.93 -17.57
CA GLN A 138 4.73 -15.87 -16.57
C GLN A 138 3.24 -15.61 -16.31
N PRO A 139 2.38 -16.63 -16.18
CA PRO A 139 2.71 -18.05 -16.00
C PRO A 139 2.93 -18.82 -17.31
N GLY A 140 2.50 -18.28 -18.45
CA GLY A 140 2.42 -19.00 -19.73
C GLY A 140 3.75 -19.60 -20.22
N CYS A 141 4.87 -18.91 -20.00
CA CYS A 141 6.20 -19.40 -20.43
C CYS A 141 6.66 -20.71 -19.75
N TYR A 142 6.00 -21.15 -18.66
CA TYR A 142 6.26 -22.41 -17.96
C TYR A 142 5.10 -23.43 -18.07
N PHE A 143 4.07 -23.10 -18.84
CA PHE A 143 2.93 -23.98 -19.12
C PHE A 143 2.77 -24.23 -20.62
N LEU A 144 3.88 -24.31 -21.36
CA LEU A 144 3.84 -24.52 -22.81
C LEU A 144 3.18 -25.85 -23.18
N GLU A 145 3.40 -26.90 -22.39
CA GLU A 145 2.77 -28.21 -22.60
C GLU A 145 1.25 -28.13 -22.45
N GLU A 146 0.79 -27.46 -21.40
CA GLU A 146 -0.63 -27.31 -21.10
C GLU A 146 -1.32 -26.37 -22.10
N LEU A 147 -0.66 -25.26 -22.47
CA LEU A 147 -1.20 -24.30 -23.44
C LEU A 147 -1.24 -24.89 -24.85
N LEU A 148 -0.24 -25.66 -25.29
CA LEU A 148 -0.28 -26.36 -26.58
C LEU A 148 -1.30 -27.51 -26.59
N HIS A 149 -1.61 -28.09 -25.43
CA HIS A 149 -2.71 -29.05 -25.34
C HIS A 149 -4.08 -28.37 -25.55
N LEU A 150 -4.27 -27.17 -25.00
CA LEU A 150 -5.50 -26.38 -25.17
C LEU A 150 -5.61 -25.74 -26.57
N TYR A 151 -4.47 -25.28 -27.11
CA TYR A 151 -4.38 -24.55 -28.37
C TYR A 151 -3.32 -25.20 -29.28
N PRO A 152 -3.61 -26.37 -29.88
CA PRO A 152 -2.64 -27.15 -30.63
C PRO A 152 -2.15 -26.47 -31.90
N GLU A 153 -2.89 -25.50 -32.44
CA GLU A 153 -2.52 -24.75 -33.66
C GLU A 153 -1.76 -23.45 -33.36
N ALA A 154 -1.57 -23.10 -32.08
CA ALA A 154 -0.91 -21.86 -31.71
C ALA A 154 0.57 -21.86 -32.08
N LYS A 155 1.06 -20.75 -32.63
CA LYS A 155 2.49 -20.54 -32.85
C LYS A 155 3.17 -20.17 -31.55
N VAL A 156 4.33 -20.76 -31.26
CA VAL A 156 5.11 -20.41 -30.06
C VAL A 156 6.28 -19.52 -30.45
N ILE A 157 6.28 -18.30 -29.92
CA ILE A 157 7.38 -17.34 -30.12
C ILE A 157 8.20 -17.26 -28.84
N CYS A 158 9.42 -17.79 -28.87
CA CYS A 158 10.34 -17.71 -27.74
C CYS A 158 11.22 -16.47 -27.89
N THR A 159 10.98 -15.46 -27.06
CA THR A 159 11.79 -14.25 -27.02
C THR A 159 13.15 -14.51 -26.38
N VAL A 160 14.23 -14.12 -27.07
CA VAL A 160 15.61 -14.37 -26.66
C VAL A 160 16.38 -13.09 -26.39
N ARG A 161 17.34 -13.17 -25.47
CA ARG A 161 18.26 -12.10 -25.08
C ARG A 161 19.64 -12.66 -24.78
N ASP A 162 20.67 -11.81 -24.80
CA ASP A 162 21.98 -12.14 -24.25
C ASP A 162 21.86 -12.59 -22.78
N ARG A 163 22.52 -13.72 -22.44
CA ARG A 163 22.37 -14.43 -21.16
C ARG A 163 22.78 -13.56 -19.97
N GLU A 164 23.96 -12.96 -20.02
CA GLU A 164 24.49 -12.13 -18.93
C GLU A 164 23.60 -10.91 -18.70
N SER A 165 23.23 -10.24 -19.80
CA SER A 165 22.30 -9.11 -19.75
C SER A 165 20.92 -9.49 -19.22
N TRP A 166 20.44 -10.70 -19.51
CA TRP A 166 19.17 -11.20 -19.01
C TRP A 166 19.26 -11.47 -17.51
N TRP A 167 20.28 -12.20 -17.06
CA TRP A 167 20.49 -12.56 -15.67
C TRP A 167 20.56 -11.33 -14.75
N ALA A 168 21.31 -10.31 -15.16
CA ALA A 168 21.38 -9.04 -14.43
C ALA A 168 20.01 -8.36 -14.28
N SER A 169 19.13 -8.45 -15.28
CA SER A 169 17.77 -7.90 -15.19
C SER A 169 16.81 -8.80 -14.41
N TYR A 170 16.99 -10.11 -14.51
CA TYR A 170 16.11 -11.11 -13.91
C TYR A 170 16.32 -11.17 -12.39
N SER A 171 17.58 -11.25 -11.96
CA SER A 171 17.96 -11.18 -10.54
C SER A 171 17.48 -9.88 -9.87
N ALA A 172 17.58 -8.73 -10.54
CA ALA A 172 17.10 -7.46 -10.01
C ALA A 172 15.57 -7.41 -9.82
N LEU A 173 14.79 -8.04 -10.72
CA LEU A 173 13.34 -8.16 -10.56
C LEU A 173 13.02 -8.97 -9.30
N TRP A 174 13.63 -10.14 -9.14
CA TRP A 174 13.38 -11.02 -8.00
C TRP A 174 13.83 -10.42 -6.66
N GLN A 175 14.97 -9.73 -6.63
CA GLN A 175 15.40 -8.95 -5.46
C GLN A 175 14.35 -7.91 -5.07
N SER A 176 13.77 -7.20 -6.06
CA SER A 176 12.73 -6.22 -5.79
C SER A 176 11.47 -6.86 -5.19
N ILE A 177 11.02 -8.01 -5.69
CA ILE A 177 9.87 -8.73 -5.14
C ILE A 177 10.16 -9.19 -3.70
N HIS A 178 11.38 -9.67 -3.44
CA HIS A 178 11.81 -10.08 -2.10
C HIS A 178 11.81 -8.91 -1.12
N ASP A 179 12.40 -7.77 -1.50
CA ASP A 179 12.46 -6.57 -0.68
C ASP A 179 11.06 -6.00 -0.36
N LEU A 180 10.08 -6.22 -1.24
CA LEU A 180 8.69 -5.80 -1.05
C LEU A 180 7.87 -6.77 -0.18
N SER A 181 8.26 -8.03 -0.07
CA SER A 181 7.50 -9.06 0.64
C SER A 181 7.21 -8.71 2.12
N PRO A 182 8.17 -8.20 2.92
CA PRO A 182 7.90 -7.77 4.30
C PRO A 182 6.86 -6.63 4.42
N TRP A 183 6.69 -5.85 3.36
CA TRP A 183 5.76 -4.72 3.28
C TRP A 183 4.41 -5.10 2.67
N SER A 184 4.24 -6.36 2.28
CA SER A 184 3.07 -6.81 1.52
C SER A 184 1.76 -6.70 2.29
N TRP A 185 1.78 -6.72 3.62
CA TRP A 185 0.60 -6.52 4.49
C TRP A 185 -0.05 -5.13 4.34
N LEU A 186 0.67 -4.14 3.81
CA LEU A 186 0.17 -2.78 3.60
C LEU A 186 -0.82 -2.66 2.44
N SER A 187 -0.90 -3.67 1.56
CA SER A 187 -1.83 -3.69 0.44
C SER A 187 -2.28 -5.12 0.15
N PRO A 188 -3.60 -5.42 0.19
CA PRO A 188 -4.11 -6.75 -0.18
C PRO A 188 -3.67 -7.20 -1.58
N SER A 189 -3.51 -6.26 -2.51
CA SER A 189 -3.06 -6.54 -3.87
C SER A 189 -1.57 -6.91 -3.90
N LEU A 190 -0.73 -6.15 -3.19
CA LEU A 190 0.70 -6.46 -3.06
C LEU A 190 0.90 -7.81 -2.35
N ARG A 191 0.10 -8.10 -1.32
CA ARG A 191 0.08 -9.41 -0.64
C ARG A 191 -0.21 -10.55 -1.61
N ARG A 192 -1.26 -10.45 -2.42
CA ARG A 192 -1.60 -11.48 -3.42
C ARG A 192 -0.48 -11.66 -4.43
N PHE A 193 0.07 -10.56 -4.95
CA PHE A 193 1.20 -10.59 -5.88
C PHE A 193 2.42 -11.32 -5.30
N CYS A 194 2.86 -10.95 -4.09
CA CYS A 194 4.01 -11.58 -3.43
C CYS A 194 3.78 -13.07 -3.17
N ILE A 195 2.58 -13.46 -2.70
CA ILE A 195 2.24 -14.88 -2.48
C ILE A 195 2.22 -15.62 -3.81
N PHE A 196 1.59 -15.06 -4.85
CA PHE A 196 1.58 -15.63 -6.19
C PHE A 196 3.00 -15.87 -6.70
N SER A 197 3.88 -14.86 -6.65
CA SER A 197 5.26 -14.99 -7.12
C SER A 197 6.02 -16.10 -6.39
N HIS A 198 5.80 -16.27 -5.09
CA HIS A 198 6.44 -17.33 -4.30
C HIS A 198 5.88 -18.73 -4.59
N GLU A 199 4.55 -18.87 -4.63
CA GLU A 199 3.88 -20.15 -4.88
C GLU A 199 4.12 -20.63 -6.31
N PHE A 200 3.98 -19.73 -7.28
CA PHE A 200 4.21 -20.02 -8.69
C PHE A 200 5.64 -20.49 -8.95
N TRP A 201 6.61 -19.97 -8.19
CA TRP A 201 8.01 -20.35 -8.32
C TRP A 201 8.25 -21.86 -8.20
N LYS A 202 7.40 -22.57 -7.44
CA LYS A 202 7.49 -24.02 -7.29
C LYS A 202 7.25 -24.78 -8.61
N ARG A 203 6.60 -24.15 -9.61
CA ARG A 203 6.44 -24.70 -10.97
C ARG A 203 7.74 -24.74 -11.75
N VAL A 204 8.62 -23.75 -11.56
CA VAL A 204 9.79 -23.53 -12.42
C VAL A 204 10.72 -24.75 -12.45
N PRO A 205 11.18 -25.31 -11.31
CA PRO A 205 12.03 -26.50 -11.31
C PRO A 205 11.40 -27.69 -12.03
N GLN A 206 10.09 -27.89 -11.81
CA GLN A 206 9.32 -28.97 -12.43
C GLN A 206 9.21 -28.81 -13.95
N ALA A 207 9.01 -27.58 -14.45
CA ALA A 207 8.86 -27.33 -15.88
C ALA A 207 10.19 -27.51 -16.63
N VAL A 208 11.25 -26.86 -16.15
CA VAL A 208 12.53 -26.84 -16.87
C VAL A 208 13.40 -28.07 -16.59
N GLY A 209 13.12 -28.83 -15.52
CA GLY A 209 13.86 -30.03 -15.16
C GLY A 209 15.15 -29.75 -14.38
N ILE A 210 15.16 -28.70 -13.55
CA ILE A 210 16.27 -28.39 -12.64
C ILE A 210 15.93 -28.79 -11.20
N PRO A 211 16.91 -29.02 -10.32
CA PRO A 211 16.64 -29.27 -8.90
C PRO A 211 15.83 -28.12 -8.27
N PRO A 212 14.93 -28.41 -7.31
CA PRO A 212 14.29 -27.38 -6.51
C PRO A 212 15.37 -26.47 -5.91
N CYS A 213 15.26 -25.17 -6.18
CA CYS A 213 16.16 -24.17 -5.65
C CYS A 213 15.59 -23.61 -4.34
N GLU A 214 16.46 -23.34 -3.37
CA GLU A 214 16.07 -22.67 -2.12
C GLU A 214 15.51 -21.26 -2.41
N PRO A 215 14.61 -20.74 -1.56
CA PRO A 215 14.32 -19.32 -1.53
C PRO A 215 15.61 -18.52 -1.33
N TRP A 216 15.62 -17.29 -1.86
CA TRP A 216 16.73 -16.34 -1.92
C TRP A 216 17.85 -16.49 -0.85
N PRO A 217 19.15 -16.33 -1.20
CA PRO A 217 19.66 -15.80 -2.48
C PRO A 217 19.66 -16.84 -3.60
N MET A 218 19.25 -16.41 -4.80
CA MET A 218 19.23 -17.22 -6.03
C MET A 218 20.67 -17.45 -6.53
N VAL A 219 21.48 -18.23 -5.81
CA VAL A 219 22.94 -18.30 -6.07
C VAL A 219 23.30 -19.16 -7.30
N ASN A 220 22.38 -19.92 -7.88
CA ASN A 220 22.69 -20.96 -8.89
C ASN A 220 21.71 -21.01 -10.09
N GLN A 221 21.11 -19.89 -10.49
CA GLN A 221 20.12 -19.88 -11.58
C GLN A 221 20.60 -19.31 -12.92
N GLU A 222 21.90 -19.11 -13.12
CA GLU A 222 22.42 -18.78 -14.46
C GLU A 222 22.02 -19.85 -15.49
N GLY A 223 22.05 -21.13 -15.08
CA GLY A 223 21.60 -22.26 -15.90
C GLY A 223 20.09 -22.35 -16.15
N LEU A 224 19.26 -21.49 -15.52
CA LEU A 224 17.82 -21.45 -15.78
C LEU A 224 17.53 -21.02 -17.22
N TYR A 225 18.34 -20.13 -17.79
CA TYR A 225 18.15 -19.66 -19.16
C TYR A 225 18.32 -20.81 -20.17
N GLU A 226 19.36 -21.62 -19.98
CA GLU A 226 19.64 -22.80 -20.82
C GLU A 226 18.57 -23.87 -20.61
N ALA A 227 18.26 -24.20 -19.36
CA ALA A 227 17.27 -25.21 -19.03
C ALA A 227 15.89 -24.85 -19.58
N HIS A 228 15.51 -23.57 -19.55
CA HIS A 228 14.29 -23.10 -20.16
C HIS A 228 14.34 -23.19 -21.69
N ALA A 229 15.44 -22.80 -22.33
CA ALA A 229 15.59 -22.94 -23.77
C ALA A 229 15.52 -24.41 -24.23
N GLU A 230 16.07 -25.34 -23.45
CA GLU A 230 15.94 -26.78 -23.67
C GLU A 230 14.51 -27.27 -23.45
N TYR A 231 13.82 -26.79 -22.41
CA TYR A 231 12.41 -27.05 -22.17
C TYR A 231 11.54 -26.64 -23.36
N VAL A 232 11.71 -25.42 -23.88
CA VAL A 232 10.95 -24.95 -25.05
C VAL A 232 11.19 -25.84 -26.26
N ARG A 233 12.44 -26.21 -26.55
CA ARG A 233 12.76 -27.09 -27.69
C ARG A 233 12.23 -28.51 -27.52
N ARG A 234 12.12 -29.00 -26.27
CA ARG A 234 11.61 -30.33 -25.96
C ARG A 234 10.09 -30.41 -26.12
N VAL A 235 9.39 -29.36 -25.72
CA VAL A 235 7.92 -29.33 -25.66
C VAL A 235 7.29 -28.88 -26.97
N VAL A 236 7.88 -27.88 -27.62
CA VAL A 236 7.26 -27.25 -28.79
C VAL A 236 7.70 -27.97 -30.06
N PRO A 237 6.76 -28.41 -30.92
CA PRO A 237 7.09 -28.94 -32.24
C PRO A 237 7.93 -27.95 -33.06
N PRO A 238 8.98 -28.40 -33.77
CA PRO A 238 9.89 -27.50 -34.50
C PRO A 238 9.21 -26.58 -35.53
N HIS A 239 8.07 -26.98 -36.09
CA HIS A 239 7.31 -26.21 -37.07
C HIS A 239 6.47 -25.08 -36.45
N GLN A 240 6.22 -25.12 -35.14
CA GLN A 240 5.48 -24.11 -34.39
C GLN A 240 6.41 -23.17 -33.59
N LEU A 241 7.68 -23.53 -33.44
CA LEU A 241 8.64 -22.80 -32.63
C LEU A 241 9.39 -21.75 -33.45
N PHE A 242 9.31 -20.49 -33.00
CA PHE A 242 10.03 -19.37 -33.59
C PHE A 242 10.86 -18.65 -32.53
N LEU A 243 12.15 -18.47 -32.76
CA LEU A 243 13.01 -17.65 -31.91
C LEU A 243 12.98 -16.20 -32.40
N PHE A 244 12.80 -15.26 -31.49
CA PHE A 244 12.66 -13.85 -31.83
C PHE A 244 13.44 -12.97 -30.85
N ASN A 245 14.26 -12.04 -31.36
CA ASN A 245 14.85 -11.00 -30.54
C ASN A 245 14.07 -9.71 -30.75
N VAL A 246 13.55 -9.11 -29.68
CA VAL A 246 12.77 -7.85 -29.76
C VAL A 246 13.54 -6.68 -30.38
N ARG A 247 14.87 -6.77 -30.49
CA ARG A 247 15.70 -5.79 -31.20
C ARG A 247 15.58 -5.88 -32.72
N ASP A 248 15.10 -6.99 -33.25
CA ASP A 248 15.00 -7.22 -34.69
C ASP A 248 13.76 -6.50 -35.30
N GLY A 249 12.86 -5.99 -34.46
CA GLY A 249 11.73 -5.16 -34.87
C GLY A 249 10.61 -5.92 -35.59
N TRP A 250 9.90 -5.22 -36.48
CA TRP A 250 8.66 -5.73 -37.09
C TRP A 250 8.86 -6.83 -38.12
N GLU A 251 9.85 -6.72 -38.99
CA GLU A 251 9.99 -7.56 -40.19
C GLU A 251 9.98 -9.08 -39.88
N PRO A 252 10.84 -9.61 -38.98
CA PRO A 252 10.81 -11.03 -38.67
C PRO A 252 9.53 -11.46 -37.95
N LEU A 253 8.96 -10.61 -37.09
CA LEU A 253 7.71 -10.93 -36.39
C LEU A 253 6.53 -11.02 -37.35
N CYS A 254 6.39 -10.06 -38.26
CA CYS A 254 5.34 -10.03 -39.27
C CYS A 254 5.45 -11.23 -40.22
N LYS A 255 6.68 -11.64 -40.55
CA LYS A 255 6.93 -12.86 -41.35
C LYS A 255 6.50 -14.14 -40.63
N ILE A 256 6.76 -14.27 -39.32
CA ILE A 256 6.32 -15.42 -38.52
C ILE A 256 4.78 -15.51 -38.51
N LEU A 257 4.12 -14.36 -38.35
CA LEU A 257 2.66 -14.29 -38.23
C LEU A 257 1.94 -14.26 -39.58
N ASN A 258 2.66 -14.03 -40.68
CA ASN A 258 2.12 -13.84 -42.02
C ASN A 258 1.13 -12.66 -42.10
N VAL A 259 1.56 -11.51 -41.60
CA VAL A 259 0.80 -10.24 -41.57
C VAL A 259 1.65 -9.09 -42.14
N ASP A 260 0.99 -7.99 -42.52
CA ASP A 260 1.68 -6.80 -43.03
C ASP A 260 2.40 -6.02 -41.92
N ILE A 261 3.48 -5.33 -42.29
CA ILE A 261 4.27 -4.51 -41.36
C ILE A 261 3.48 -3.23 -41.02
N PRO A 262 3.25 -2.93 -39.73
CA PRO A 262 2.63 -1.68 -39.30
C PRO A 262 3.47 -0.44 -39.64
N ILE A 263 2.80 0.70 -39.79
CA ILE A 263 3.46 2.00 -40.06
C ILE A 263 4.16 2.55 -38.80
N GLU A 264 3.68 2.18 -37.62
CA GLU A 264 4.19 2.67 -36.34
C GLU A 264 5.53 2.02 -35.96
N PRO A 265 6.38 2.69 -35.15
CA PRO A 265 7.63 2.11 -34.69
C PRO A 265 7.40 0.91 -33.78
N PHE A 266 8.34 -0.04 -33.76
CA PHE A 266 8.24 -1.21 -32.88
C PHE A 266 8.19 -0.78 -31.40
N PRO A 267 7.28 -1.34 -30.59
CA PRO A 267 7.10 -0.90 -29.21
C PRO A 267 8.34 -1.21 -28.35
N HIS A 268 8.84 -0.18 -27.66
CA HIS A 268 9.94 -0.30 -26.70
C HIS A 268 9.45 0.02 -25.28
N MET A 269 8.89 -1.00 -24.63
CA MET A 269 8.34 -0.91 -23.28
C MET A 269 9.36 -1.41 -22.24
N PHE A 270 9.36 -0.83 -21.04
CA PHE A 270 10.25 -1.18 -19.91
C PHE A 270 11.77 -1.02 -20.15
N PRO A 271 12.28 0.20 -20.44
CA PRO A 271 13.73 0.46 -20.34
C PRO A 271 14.23 0.19 -18.91
N ARG A 272 15.52 -0.20 -18.75
CA ARG A 272 16.14 -0.52 -17.44
C ARG A 272 15.94 0.56 -16.36
N SER A 273 15.74 1.83 -16.76
CA SER A 273 15.44 2.96 -15.89
C SER A 273 14.13 2.80 -15.10
N TRP A 274 13.18 2.00 -15.58
CA TRP A 274 11.87 1.85 -14.97
C TRP A 274 11.91 1.06 -13.64
N LEU A 275 12.81 0.08 -13.46
CA LEU A 275 12.97 -0.64 -12.18
C LEU A 275 13.44 0.30 -11.06
N LYS A 276 14.36 1.23 -11.38
CA LYS A 276 14.75 2.29 -10.45
C LYS A 276 13.57 3.21 -10.13
N ASN A 277 12.82 3.62 -11.15
CA ASN A 277 11.70 4.54 -10.98
C ASN A 277 10.48 3.91 -10.28
N GLY A 278 10.20 2.61 -10.51
CA GLY A 278 9.07 1.87 -9.95
C GLY A 278 9.26 1.53 -8.47
N ASN A 279 10.45 1.05 -8.08
CA ASN A 279 10.77 0.86 -6.66
C ASN A 279 10.80 2.20 -5.92
N ILE A 280 11.33 3.27 -6.53
CA ILE A 280 11.27 4.61 -5.94
C ILE A 280 9.83 5.11 -5.84
N ALA A 281 8.97 4.87 -6.84
CA ALA A 281 7.58 5.32 -6.81
C ALA A 281 6.74 4.56 -5.78
N LEU A 282 6.95 3.24 -5.64
CA LEU A 282 6.26 2.38 -4.67
C LEU A 282 6.79 2.64 -3.25
N ILE A 283 8.12 2.73 -3.05
CA ILE A 283 8.70 3.15 -1.77
C ILE A 283 8.25 4.57 -1.44
N ALA A 284 8.17 5.48 -2.41
CA ALA A 284 7.61 6.81 -2.19
C ALA A 284 6.13 6.75 -1.86
N GLN A 285 5.34 5.83 -2.42
CA GLN A 285 3.91 5.66 -2.11
C GLN A 285 3.68 5.02 -0.73
N LEU A 286 4.59 4.15 -0.30
CA LEU A 286 4.59 3.56 1.04
C LEU A 286 5.13 4.54 2.09
N LYS A 287 6.19 5.30 1.77
CA LYS A 287 6.70 6.42 2.60
C LYS A 287 5.75 7.60 2.66
N ARG A 288 4.95 7.84 1.60
CA ARG A 288 3.86 8.84 1.57
C ARG A 288 2.82 8.64 2.68
N ARG A 289 2.75 7.44 3.27
CA ARG A 289 1.85 7.12 4.38
C ARG A 289 2.47 7.24 5.77
N LEU A 290 3.79 7.40 5.89
CA LEU A 290 4.51 7.49 7.16
C LEU A 290 5.03 8.92 7.35
N ALA A 291 4.17 9.81 7.83
CA ALA A 291 4.65 10.91 8.64
C ALA A 291 4.97 10.29 10.02
N ILE A 292 6.24 10.19 10.39
CA ILE A 292 6.58 9.61 11.70
C ILE A 292 6.33 10.69 12.74
N LEU A 293 5.25 10.50 13.51
CA LEU A 293 4.79 11.40 14.54
C LEU A 293 5.05 10.76 15.90
N VAL A 294 5.94 11.38 16.67
CA VAL A 294 6.40 10.85 17.96
C VAL A 294 6.13 11.89 19.04
N VAL A 295 5.39 11.47 20.06
CA VAL A 295 5.25 12.23 21.32
C VAL A 295 6.08 11.52 22.38
N LYS A 296 6.94 12.27 23.09
CA LYS A 296 7.79 11.72 24.14
C LYS A 296 7.86 12.66 25.33
N PHE A 297 7.70 12.13 26.53
CA PHE A 297 7.95 12.88 27.76
C PHE A 297 9.44 12.94 28.06
N ALA A 298 9.91 14.14 28.43
CA ALA A 298 11.19 14.26 29.09
C ALA A 298 11.15 13.48 30.43
N PRO A 299 12.28 12.93 30.89
CA PRO A 299 12.31 12.16 32.14
C PRO A 299 11.77 12.92 33.37
N PHE A 300 11.78 14.26 33.33
CA PHE A 300 11.35 15.16 34.40
C PHE A 300 10.00 15.85 34.13
N ALA A 301 9.29 15.48 33.06
CA ALA A 301 8.10 16.21 32.61
C ALA A 301 6.88 16.07 33.55
N THR A 302 6.85 15.00 34.34
CA THR A 302 5.79 14.69 35.31
C THR A 302 6.39 14.43 36.68
N ARG A 303 5.56 14.35 37.72
CA ARG A 303 6.04 14.06 39.09
C ARG A 303 6.74 12.71 39.19
N VAL A 304 6.24 11.72 38.45
CA VAL A 304 6.87 10.41 38.30
C VAL A 304 7.86 10.45 37.14
N ARG A 305 9.08 9.98 37.38
CA ARG A 305 10.14 10.00 36.37
C ARG A 305 9.80 9.06 35.21
N GLN A 306 9.75 9.60 33.99
CA GLN A 306 9.42 8.82 32.81
C GLN A 306 10.60 7.98 32.29
N GLY A 307 10.29 6.80 31.77
CA GLY A 307 11.26 5.86 31.20
C GLY A 307 11.74 6.25 29.79
N TYR A 308 12.88 5.70 29.38
CA TYR A 308 13.45 5.92 28.04
C TYR A 308 12.58 5.30 26.93
N VAL A 309 12.00 4.12 27.18
CA VAL A 309 11.14 3.42 26.21
C VAL A 309 9.76 4.07 26.18
N PRO A 310 9.13 4.24 25.00
CA PRO A 310 7.78 4.78 24.91
C PRO A 310 6.74 3.97 25.69
N ASN A 311 6.02 4.62 26.59
CA ASN A 311 4.89 4.02 27.33
C ASN A 311 3.61 3.99 26.46
N GLN A 312 2.53 3.38 26.94
CA GLN A 312 1.28 3.27 26.17
C GLN A 312 0.65 4.66 25.91
N THR A 313 0.64 5.53 26.92
CA THR A 313 0.10 6.89 26.83
C THR A 313 0.81 7.72 25.74
N GLU A 314 2.14 7.63 25.65
CA GLU A 314 2.93 8.29 24.60
C GLU A 314 2.57 7.80 23.20
N LYS A 315 2.29 6.50 23.06
CA LYS A 315 1.87 5.91 21.79
C LYS A 315 0.47 6.35 21.41
N ASP A 316 -0.46 6.38 22.37
CA ASP A 316 -1.84 6.81 22.15
C ASP A 316 -1.88 8.30 21.76
N LEU A 317 -1.12 9.15 22.46
CA LEU A 317 -0.94 10.57 22.08
C LEU A 317 -0.33 10.72 20.68
N GLY A 318 0.69 9.91 20.36
CA GLY A 318 1.29 9.90 19.03
C GLY A 318 0.27 9.56 17.94
N LEU A 319 -0.61 8.57 18.19
CA LEU A 319 -1.65 8.17 17.26
C LEU A 319 -2.70 9.26 17.06
N HIS A 320 -3.19 9.90 18.14
CA HIS A 320 -4.15 10.99 18.04
C HIS A 320 -3.55 12.23 17.34
N LEU A 321 -2.29 12.56 17.64
CA LEU A 321 -1.57 13.62 16.94
C LEU A 321 -1.41 13.30 15.45
N GLU A 322 -1.13 12.03 15.12
CA GLU A 322 -1.03 11.56 13.75
C GLU A 322 -2.36 11.67 12.99
N ASN A 323 -3.46 11.27 13.61
CA ASN A 323 -4.79 11.39 13.03
C ASN A 323 -5.18 12.85 12.76
N ALA A 324 -4.94 13.74 13.73
CA ALA A 324 -5.21 15.17 13.59
C ALA A 324 -4.42 15.79 12.42
N LEU A 325 -3.12 15.50 12.30
CA LEU A 325 -2.26 16.10 11.28
C LEU A 325 -2.43 15.48 9.89
N LYS A 326 -2.84 14.22 9.80
CA LYS A 326 -3.23 13.59 8.52
C LYS A 326 -4.39 14.33 7.85
N GLY A 327 -5.30 14.91 8.62
CA GLY A 327 -6.41 15.72 8.10
C GLY A 327 -5.97 17.04 7.43
N VAL A 328 -4.71 17.45 7.62
CA VAL A 328 -4.21 18.78 7.22
C VAL A 328 -3.10 18.72 6.18
N LEU A 329 -2.24 17.71 6.29
CA LEU A 329 -1.07 17.57 5.43
C LEU A 329 -1.46 17.15 4.01
N LEU A 330 -0.78 17.72 3.00
CA LEU A 330 -0.94 17.39 1.59
C LEU A 330 0.29 16.62 1.06
N PRO A 331 0.41 15.31 1.34
CA PRO A 331 1.60 14.53 0.99
C PRO A 331 1.88 14.49 -0.51
N ASP A 332 0.85 14.65 -1.36
CA ASP A 332 0.99 14.67 -2.81
C ASP A 332 1.78 15.87 -3.34
N ARG A 333 1.89 16.97 -2.59
CA ARG A 333 2.75 18.10 -2.94
C ARG A 333 4.24 17.79 -2.77
N TRP A 334 4.57 16.79 -1.95
CA TRP A 334 5.95 16.45 -1.57
C TRP A 334 6.26 14.96 -1.81
N PRO A 335 6.13 14.44 -3.04
CA PRO A 335 6.11 13.00 -3.33
C PRO A 335 7.45 12.29 -3.09
N LYS A 336 8.54 13.01 -2.84
CA LYS A 336 9.88 12.47 -2.58
C LYS A 336 10.41 12.82 -1.19
N SER A 337 9.60 13.45 -0.37
CA SER A 337 9.96 13.90 0.97
C SER A 337 9.15 13.14 2.01
N ALA A 338 9.68 13.07 3.22
CA ALA A 338 8.94 12.64 4.41
C ALA A 338 8.89 13.82 5.38
N VAL A 339 7.84 13.86 6.21
CA VAL A 339 7.69 14.86 7.26
C VAL A 339 7.65 14.11 8.58
N ASP A 340 8.69 14.31 9.39
CA ASP A 340 8.78 13.73 10.72
C ASP A 340 8.60 14.85 11.74
N VAL A 341 7.67 14.66 12.68
CA VAL A 341 7.39 15.63 13.74
C VAL A 341 7.58 14.94 15.08
N ALA A 342 8.46 15.50 15.89
CA ALA A 342 8.75 15.00 17.24
C ALA A 342 8.34 16.07 18.26
N VAL A 343 7.41 15.72 19.14
CA VAL A 343 6.96 16.57 20.25
C VAL A 343 7.58 16.04 21.54
N THR A 344 8.44 16.85 22.16
CA THR A 344 9.00 16.54 23.48
C THR A 344 8.23 17.31 24.54
N VAL A 345 7.55 16.58 25.43
CA VAL A 345 6.83 17.17 26.57
C VAL A 345 7.84 17.50 27.65
N LEU A 346 7.94 18.78 28.01
CA LEU A 346 8.86 19.26 29.05
C LEU A 346 8.18 19.36 30.42
N GLU A 347 6.88 19.62 30.43
CA GLU A 347 6.04 19.76 31.61
C GLU A 347 4.63 19.31 31.23
N GLY A 348 4.01 18.46 32.05
CA GLY A 348 2.63 18.03 31.90
C GLY A 348 1.88 18.23 33.21
N GLU A 349 0.62 18.64 33.12
CA GLU A 349 -0.26 18.74 34.29
C GLU A 349 -0.69 17.35 34.74
N ASP A 350 -0.31 16.96 35.95
CA ASP A 350 -0.77 15.73 36.60
C ASP A 350 -2.08 16.03 37.37
N ASP A 351 -3.18 15.37 36.98
CA ASP A 351 -4.42 15.31 37.78
C ASP A 351 -4.10 14.69 39.16
N GLN A 352 -4.57 15.28 40.27
CA GLN A 352 -4.11 14.97 41.63
C GLN A 352 -4.45 13.54 42.15
N GLU A 353 -3.54 13.07 43.02
CA GLU A 353 -3.66 12.08 44.12
C GLU A 353 -4.40 10.74 43.87
N GLU A 354 -3.83 9.85 43.05
CA GLU A 354 -3.72 8.38 43.27
C GLU A 354 -3.65 7.64 41.93
N GLY A 355 -2.45 7.56 41.36
CA GLY A 355 -2.24 6.66 40.23
C GLY A 355 -0.92 6.87 39.52
N ASP A 356 -0.26 5.77 39.20
CA ASP A 356 0.97 5.71 38.40
C ASP A 356 0.72 6.03 36.90
N ARG A 357 -0.46 6.58 36.55
CA ARG A 357 -0.96 6.74 35.17
C ARG A 357 -1.49 8.16 34.93
N PHE A 358 -0.86 8.86 34.00
CA PHE A 358 -1.33 10.11 33.41
C PHE A 358 -2.65 9.84 32.65
N ALA A 359 -3.76 10.41 33.11
CA ALA A 359 -5.10 10.15 32.59
C ALA A 359 -5.96 11.42 32.74
N GLY A 360 -7.17 11.40 32.18
CA GLY A 360 -8.14 12.47 32.42
C GLY A 360 -7.85 13.76 31.65
N LEU A 361 -7.95 14.90 32.34
CA LEU A 361 -7.96 16.21 31.71
C LEU A 361 -6.56 16.63 31.24
N GLY A 362 -5.53 16.37 32.04
CA GLY A 362 -4.15 16.67 31.69
C GLY A 362 -3.71 16.03 30.37
N LEU A 363 -4.23 14.84 30.05
CA LEU A 363 -3.95 14.13 28.78
C LEU A 363 -4.57 14.83 27.57
N LEU A 364 -5.79 15.34 27.71
CA LEU A 364 -6.47 16.10 26.66
C LEU A 364 -5.79 17.45 26.42
N ASN A 365 -5.42 18.16 27.49
CA ASN A 365 -4.66 19.41 27.43
C ASN A 365 -3.32 19.20 26.74
N LEU A 366 -2.63 18.11 27.08
CA LEU A 366 -1.35 17.77 26.46
C LEU A 366 -1.48 17.46 24.97
N LEU A 367 -2.51 16.72 24.56
CA LEU A 367 -2.77 16.46 23.14
C LEU A 367 -3.06 17.77 22.40
N ALA A 368 -3.87 18.65 22.96
CA ALA A 368 -4.17 19.96 22.36
C ALA A 368 -2.89 20.79 22.17
N ALA A 369 -2.03 20.85 23.20
CA ALA A 369 -0.74 21.50 23.13
C ALA A 369 0.18 20.87 22.07
N ALA A 370 0.22 19.53 21.99
CA ALA A 370 1.02 18.80 21.01
C ALA A 370 0.59 19.12 19.57
N ILE A 371 -0.73 19.14 19.30
CA ILE A 371 -1.28 19.51 17.99
C ILE A 371 -0.91 20.96 17.65
N ASN A 372 -1.12 21.90 18.58
CA ASN A 372 -0.85 23.32 18.36
C ASN A 372 0.64 23.59 18.08
N VAL A 373 1.54 23.00 18.85
CA VAL A 373 3.00 23.15 18.66
C VAL A 373 3.47 22.47 17.38
N ALA A 374 2.95 21.27 17.07
CA ALA A 374 3.26 20.59 15.82
C ALA A 374 2.83 21.44 14.60
N MET A 375 1.64 22.02 14.64
CA MET A 375 1.15 22.92 13.58
C MET A 375 1.99 24.19 13.46
N ALA A 376 2.41 24.79 14.58
CA ALA A 376 3.34 25.92 14.57
C ALA A 376 4.66 25.54 13.90
N ALA A 377 5.22 24.37 14.23
CA ALA A 377 6.46 23.87 13.66
C ALA A 377 6.35 23.59 12.15
N LEU A 378 5.23 22.98 11.70
CA LEU A 378 4.96 22.74 10.28
C LEU A 378 4.85 24.07 9.49
N ALA A 379 4.16 25.06 10.07
CA ALA A 379 4.00 26.37 9.46
C ALA A 379 5.34 27.15 9.41
N ASP A 380 6.14 27.10 10.47
CA ASP A 380 7.47 27.71 10.50
C ASP A 380 8.44 27.03 9.50
N ALA A 381 8.33 25.71 9.36
CA ALA A 381 9.04 24.93 8.34
C ALA A 381 8.53 25.17 6.91
N LYS A 382 7.48 25.99 6.73
CA LYS A 382 6.85 26.32 5.44
C LYS A 382 6.33 25.09 4.69
N ILE A 383 5.80 24.13 5.45
CA ILE A 383 5.14 22.96 4.87
C ILE A 383 3.72 23.36 4.49
N ASP A 384 3.38 23.19 3.22
CA ASP A 384 2.04 23.46 2.70
C ASP A 384 0.99 22.60 3.41
N CYS A 385 0.07 23.26 4.11
CA CYS A 385 -1.04 22.68 4.86
C CYS A 385 -2.38 23.14 4.29
N LEU A 386 -3.44 22.34 4.46
CA LEU A 386 -4.80 22.70 4.05
C LEU A 386 -5.36 23.93 4.78
N ASP A 387 -5.09 24.00 6.09
CA ASP A 387 -5.51 25.09 6.97
C ASP A 387 -4.56 25.15 8.19
N LEU A 388 -4.62 26.23 8.96
CA LEU A 388 -3.94 26.33 10.25
C LEU A 388 -4.80 25.62 11.32
N LEU A 389 -4.61 24.31 11.44
CA LEU A 389 -5.23 23.50 12.49
C LEU A 389 -4.86 24.04 13.88
N ALA A 390 -5.86 24.13 14.72
CA ALA A 390 -5.70 24.37 16.15
C ALA A 390 -6.52 23.36 16.93
N ALA A 391 -6.05 23.03 18.12
CA ALA A 391 -6.76 22.19 19.05
C ALA A 391 -7.11 22.96 20.32
N GLY A 392 -8.25 22.61 20.91
CA GLY A 392 -8.75 23.18 22.14
C GLY A 392 -9.47 22.14 22.97
N VAL A 393 -9.50 22.39 24.28
CA VAL A 393 -10.16 21.51 25.25
C VAL A 393 -11.36 22.23 25.85
N GLY A 394 -12.47 21.52 25.92
CA GLY A 394 -13.67 21.92 26.64
C GLY A 394 -13.96 20.93 27.76
N ALA A 395 -14.59 21.41 28.83
CA ALA A 395 -15.10 20.56 29.89
C ALA A 395 -16.49 21.01 30.37
N VAL A 396 -17.18 20.08 31.01
CA VAL A 396 -18.42 20.32 31.72
C VAL A 396 -18.20 20.03 33.19
N VAL A 397 -18.47 21.04 34.03
CA VAL A 397 -18.28 21.00 35.48
C VAL A 397 -19.61 21.25 36.20
N PRO A 398 -19.80 20.73 37.42
CA PRO A 398 -20.99 21.02 38.21
C PRO A 398 -21.00 22.49 38.64
N GLY A 399 -22.06 23.21 38.30
CA GLY A 399 -22.28 24.60 38.70
C GLY A 399 -23.27 24.77 39.85
N PRO A 400 -23.42 26.00 40.36
CA PRO A 400 -24.37 26.31 41.44
C PRO A 400 -25.82 26.00 41.00
N ASN A 401 -26.61 25.47 41.94
CA ASN A 401 -28.01 25.04 41.74
C ASN A 401 -28.21 23.85 40.78
N SER A 402 -27.28 22.88 40.78
CA SER A 402 -27.36 21.65 39.97
C SER A 402 -27.41 21.89 38.45
N LYS A 403 -26.88 23.03 37.98
CA LYS A 403 -26.72 23.33 36.56
C LYS A 403 -25.30 23.03 36.13
N SER A 404 -25.14 22.27 35.05
CA SER A 404 -23.82 22.05 34.45
C SER A 404 -23.31 23.32 33.76
N LEU A 405 -22.03 23.62 33.94
CA LEU A 405 -21.34 24.76 33.33
C LEU A 405 -20.31 24.28 32.32
N ARG A 406 -20.19 25.01 31.21
CA ARG A 406 -19.19 24.77 30.17
C ARG A 406 -17.95 25.60 30.48
N VAL A 407 -16.78 24.97 30.41
CA VAL A 407 -15.47 25.59 30.64
C VAL A 407 -14.63 25.43 29.38
N LEU A 408 -13.95 26.49 28.99
CA LEU A 408 -12.97 26.51 27.90
C LEU A 408 -11.58 26.48 28.51
N ASP A 409 -10.68 25.68 27.93
CA ASP A 409 -9.31 25.52 28.42
C ASP A 409 -9.24 25.24 29.94
N PRO A 410 -9.94 24.18 30.40
CA PRO A 410 -10.01 23.85 31.82
C PRO A 410 -8.64 23.43 32.37
N ALA A 411 -8.37 23.81 33.61
CA ALA A 411 -7.24 23.29 34.38
C ALA A 411 -7.73 22.40 35.52
N ALA A 412 -7.06 21.26 35.73
CA ALA A 412 -7.45 20.30 36.77
C ALA A 412 -7.40 20.89 38.19
N LEU A 413 -6.58 21.93 38.41
CA LEU A 413 -6.45 22.62 39.70
C LEU A 413 -7.60 23.59 39.99
N GLU A 414 -8.39 23.98 38.98
CA GLU A 414 -9.46 24.97 39.12
C GLU A 414 -10.82 24.34 39.48
N HIS A 415 -10.93 23.02 39.36
CA HIS A 415 -12.20 22.30 39.47
C HIS A 415 -12.05 21.05 40.32
N ASP A 416 -12.87 20.96 41.37
CA ASP A 416 -12.91 19.79 42.26
C ASP A 416 -13.47 18.53 41.55
N GLU A 417 -14.38 18.73 40.59
CA GLU A 417 -15.03 17.64 39.84
C GLU A 417 -15.23 18.04 38.38
N ILE A 418 -14.91 17.12 37.46
CA ILE A 418 -15.12 17.26 36.02
C ILE A 418 -16.06 16.14 35.57
N GLN A 419 -17.24 16.51 35.03
CA GLN A 419 -18.26 15.54 34.60
C GLN A 419 -17.89 14.90 33.26
N ALA A 420 -17.44 15.73 32.32
CA ALA A 420 -16.99 15.32 31.00
C ALA A 420 -16.00 16.33 30.43
N SER A 421 -15.07 15.85 29.60
CA SER A 421 -14.08 16.68 28.92
C SER A 421 -13.88 16.20 27.49
N CYS A 422 -13.50 17.10 26.60
CA CYS A 422 -13.28 16.81 25.19
C CYS A 422 -12.18 17.70 24.62
N VAL A 423 -11.26 17.10 23.86
CA VAL A 423 -10.34 17.81 22.97
C VAL A 423 -10.84 17.68 21.54
N VAL A 424 -10.75 18.79 20.82
CA VAL A 424 -11.11 18.87 19.41
C VAL A 424 -9.96 19.47 18.63
N GLY A 425 -9.56 18.83 17.53
CA GLY A 425 -8.75 19.43 16.48
C GLY A 425 -9.65 20.03 15.40
N TYR A 426 -9.53 21.33 15.15
CA TYR A 426 -10.48 22.10 14.36
C TYR A 426 -9.79 22.95 13.26
N LEU A 427 -10.35 22.90 12.05
CA LEU A 427 -9.95 23.68 10.88
C LEU A 427 -10.91 24.86 10.68
N SER A 428 -10.61 26.00 11.30
CA SER A 428 -11.55 27.13 11.33
C SER A 428 -11.89 27.71 9.95
N SER A 429 -11.00 27.63 8.96
CA SER A 429 -11.29 28.16 7.62
C SER A 429 -12.28 27.26 6.86
N ARG A 430 -12.41 26.00 7.27
CA ARG A 430 -13.25 24.99 6.64
C ARG A 430 -14.47 24.60 7.47
N ASP A 431 -14.51 25.00 8.74
CA ASP A 431 -15.51 24.59 9.71
C ASP A 431 -15.58 23.06 9.85
N GLU A 432 -14.41 22.41 9.87
CA GLU A 432 -14.25 20.96 9.89
C GLU A 432 -13.50 20.51 11.15
N ILE A 433 -13.96 19.43 11.77
CA ILE A 433 -13.29 18.77 12.89
C ILE A 433 -12.50 17.58 12.35
N VAL A 434 -11.22 17.49 12.70
CA VAL A 434 -10.31 16.41 12.25
C VAL A 434 -10.02 15.37 13.32
N GLU A 435 -10.18 15.73 14.59
CA GLU A 435 -9.92 14.86 15.74
C GLU A 435 -10.87 15.23 16.87
N VAL A 436 -11.47 14.22 17.51
CA VAL A 436 -12.29 14.36 18.70
C VAL A 436 -11.91 13.26 19.66
N TRP A 437 -11.55 13.64 20.88
CA TRP A 437 -11.36 12.69 21.96
C TRP A 437 -12.03 13.20 23.22
N SER A 438 -12.92 12.38 23.79
CA SER A 438 -13.71 12.74 24.96
C SER A 438 -13.55 11.73 26.08
N SER A 439 -13.67 12.20 27.32
CA SER A 439 -13.69 11.40 28.54
C SER A 439 -14.85 11.82 29.43
N GLY A 440 -15.36 10.89 30.23
CA GLY A 440 -16.48 11.13 31.16
C GLY A 440 -17.85 10.78 30.56
N SER A 441 -18.90 11.10 31.30
CA SER A 441 -20.28 10.76 30.94
C SER A 441 -21.21 11.91 31.27
N ILE A 442 -22.05 12.27 30.31
CA ILE A 442 -23.12 13.26 30.45
C ILE A 442 -24.44 12.49 30.49
N SER A 443 -25.18 12.56 31.60
CA SER A 443 -26.49 11.92 31.70
C SER A 443 -27.54 12.71 30.90
N THR A 444 -28.14 12.07 29.90
CA THR A 444 -29.17 12.69 29.03
C THR A 444 -30.59 12.66 29.62
N GLN A 445 -30.74 12.49 30.94
CA GLN A 445 -32.04 12.15 31.55
C GLN A 445 -32.87 13.36 32.02
N ASP A 446 -32.33 14.58 32.06
CA ASP A 446 -33.07 15.76 32.51
C ASP A 446 -33.43 16.71 31.36
N ALA A 447 -34.67 16.58 30.88
CA ALA A 447 -35.24 17.29 29.72
C ALA A 447 -35.33 18.83 29.83
N ASN A 448 -34.82 19.46 30.90
CA ASN A 448 -35.01 20.89 31.15
C ASN A 448 -33.73 21.74 31.33
N ALA A 449 -32.51 21.20 31.33
CA ALA A 449 -31.26 22.00 31.27
C ALA A 449 -29.95 21.18 31.14
N SER A 450 -29.94 19.94 30.65
CA SER A 450 -28.70 19.16 30.59
C SER A 450 -27.82 19.61 29.41
N VAL A 451 -26.65 20.17 29.70
CA VAL A 451 -25.57 20.43 28.72
C VAL A 451 -25.27 19.13 27.98
N GLY A 452 -25.41 19.13 26.65
CA GLY A 452 -25.25 17.93 25.82
C GLY A 452 -23.80 17.63 25.41
N PHE A 453 -23.59 16.55 24.66
CA PHE A 453 -22.29 16.28 24.03
C PHE A 453 -21.93 17.36 23.00
N ASP A 454 -22.91 17.85 22.24
CA ASP A 454 -22.69 18.93 21.27
C ASP A 454 -22.19 20.21 21.94
N ASP A 455 -22.75 20.55 23.11
CA ASP A 455 -22.30 21.68 23.91
C ASP A 455 -20.85 21.56 24.41
N LEU A 456 -20.42 20.33 24.72
CA LEU A 456 -19.06 20.03 25.13
C LEU A 456 -18.09 20.20 23.94
N VAL A 457 -18.47 19.72 22.77
CA VAL A 457 -17.71 19.90 21.52
C VAL A 457 -17.64 21.38 21.14
N ASP A 458 -18.75 22.12 21.25
CA ASP A 458 -18.80 23.56 20.99
C ASP A 458 -17.85 24.35 21.90
N ALA A 459 -17.76 23.98 23.17
CA ALA A 459 -16.79 24.58 24.10
C ALA A 459 -15.34 24.30 23.66
N ALA A 460 -15.03 23.07 23.26
CA ALA A 460 -13.70 22.71 22.76
C ALA A 460 -13.35 23.42 21.44
N VAL A 461 -14.31 23.55 20.51
CA VAL A 461 -14.16 24.30 19.25
C VAL A 461 -13.91 25.79 19.53
N ALA A 462 -14.64 26.37 20.47
CA ALA A 462 -14.44 27.76 20.87
C ALA A 462 -13.03 27.98 21.48
N ALA A 463 -12.53 27.03 22.28
CA ALA A 463 -11.16 27.05 22.79
C ALA A 463 -10.13 26.94 21.65
N ALA A 464 -10.37 26.05 20.68
CA ALA A 464 -9.49 25.84 19.52
C ALA A 464 -9.39 27.12 18.65
N ARG A 465 -10.50 27.83 18.44
CA ARG A 465 -10.51 29.14 17.74
C ARG A 465 -9.69 30.20 18.49
N GLY A 466 -9.72 30.19 19.82
CA GLY A 466 -8.85 31.01 20.66
C GLY A 466 -7.37 30.71 20.39
N ALA A 467 -6.98 29.44 20.50
CA ALA A 467 -5.61 28.99 20.25
C ALA A 467 -5.12 29.33 18.82
N GLN A 468 -6.00 29.17 17.82
CA GLN A 468 -5.69 29.50 16.43
C GLN A 468 -5.34 30.98 16.24
N THR A 469 -6.05 31.87 16.94
CA THR A 469 -5.80 33.32 16.87
C THR A 469 -4.39 33.65 17.33
N VAL A 470 -3.96 33.03 18.44
CA VAL A 470 -2.60 33.18 18.98
C VAL A 470 -1.56 32.59 18.03
N LEU A 471 -1.78 31.38 17.52
CA LEU A 471 -0.88 30.73 16.54
C LEU A 471 -0.69 31.61 15.30
N LYS A 472 -1.78 32.16 14.75
CA LYS A 472 -1.74 33.02 13.58
C LYS A 472 -0.94 34.30 13.84
N GLU A 473 -1.14 34.94 14.99
CA GLU A 473 -0.40 36.14 15.38
C GLU A 473 1.10 35.86 15.52
N ALA A 474 1.46 34.77 16.21
CA ALA A 474 2.86 34.35 16.40
C ALA A 474 3.56 34.07 15.05
N LEU A 475 2.86 33.41 14.11
CA LEU A 475 3.39 33.14 12.77
C LEU A 475 3.59 34.43 11.96
N LEU A 476 2.64 35.37 12.03
CA LEU A 476 2.77 36.69 11.38
C LEU A 476 3.95 37.49 11.94
N GLU A 477 4.18 37.41 13.26
CA GLU A 477 5.33 38.04 13.90
C GLU A 477 6.65 37.41 13.41
N SER A 478 6.72 36.06 13.36
CA SER A 478 7.89 35.33 12.85
C SER A 478 8.23 35.73 11.41
N VAL A 479 7.21 35.80 10.54
CA VAL A 479 7.38 36.25 9.14
C VAL A 479 7.93 37.68 9.07
N THR A 480 7.40 38.58 9.90
CA THR A 480 7.82 39.99 9.93
C THR A 480 9.27 40.12 10.41
N ARG A 481 9.64 39.37 11.46
CA ARG A 481 11.00 39.33 12.00
C ARG A 481 12.00 38.82 10.95
N ASN A 482 11.67 37.74 10.26
CA ASN A 482 12.49 37.19 9.18
C ASN A 482 12.63 38.16 8.00
N ARG A 483 11.56 38.85 7.61
CA ARG A 483 11.62 39.87 6.55
C ARG A 483 12.53 41.04 6.92
N ASN A 484 12.50 41.48 8.18
CA ASN A 484 13.38 42.53 8.66
C ASN A 484 14.84 42.06 8.75
N ALA A 485 15.09 40.82 9.16
CA ALA A 485 16.43 40.22 9.14
C ALA A 485 17.01 40.14 7.71
N LEU A 486 16.20 39.72 6.73
CA LEU A 486 16.57 39.70 5.31
C LEU A 486 16.90 41.11 4.78
N LYS A 487 16.06 42.11 5.10
CA LYS A 487 16.31 43.51 4.72
C LYS A 487 17.64 44.03 5.30
N ASN A 488 17.89 43.78 6.58
CA ASN A 488 19.11 44.21 7.24
C ASN A 488 20.36 43.50 6.69
N ALA A 489 20.26 42.23 6.30
CA ALA A 489 21.35 41.50 5.64
C ALA A 489 21.67 42.09 4.26
N THR A 490 20.65 42.38 3.44
CA THR A 490 20.87 43.05 2.14
C THR A 490 21.39 44.48 2.27
N GLN A 491 21.07 45.20 3.35
CA GLN A 491 21.58 46.55 3.62
C GLN A 491 23.02 46.53 4.16
N GLY A 492 23.41 45.48 4.89
CA GLY A 492 24.80 45.24 5.30
C GLY A 492 25.71 44.96 4.10
N GLU A 493 25.29 44.09 3.17
CA GLU A 493 26.07 43.80 1.95
C GLU A 493 26.22 45.02 1.03
N LEU A 494 25.21 45.91 0.95
CA LEU A 494 25.31 47.14 0.17
C LEU A 494 26.28 48.17 0.78
N ASN A 495 26.37 48.23 2.11
CA ASN A 495 27.27 49.16 2.79
C ASN A 495 28.73 48.67 2.80
N ASP A 496 28.97 47.35 2.72
CA ASP A 496 30.32 46.78 2.64
C ASP A 496 30.96 46.92 1.24
N VAL A 497 30.17 47.25 0.20
CA VAL A 497 30.65 47.44 -1.18
C VAL A 497 31.05 48.90 -1.48
N GLU A 498 30.69 49.88 -0.63
CA GLU A 498 30.94 51.31 -0.88
C GLU A 498 32.21 51.91 -0.25
N MET A 499 33.09 51.11 0.38
CA MET A 499 34.34 51.63 0.94
C MET A 499 35.60 50.82 0.58
N GLU A 500 35.90 50.68 -0.72
CA GLU A 500 37.29 50.57 -1.21
C GLU A 500 37.39 51.17 -2.64
N THR A 501 37.58 52.50 -2.72
CA THR A 501 38.20 53.18 -3.87
C THR A 501 39.18 54.23 -3.41
#